data_AF-A0A3A6RNA0-F1
#
_entry.id   AF-A0A3A6RNA0-F1
#
_cell.length_a   1.000
_cell.length_b   1.000
_cell.length_c   1.000
_cell.angle_alpha   90.00
_cell.angle_beta   90.00
_cell.angle_gamma   90.00
#
_symmetry.space_group_name_H-M   'P 1'
#
loop_
_entity.id
_entity.type
_entity.pdbx_description
1 polymer ?
#
loop_
_entity_poly.entity_id
_entity_poly.type
_entity_poly.pdbx_seq_one_letter_code
_entity_poly.pdbx_strand_id
1 'polypeptide(L)'
;MSHYRVRHLVLDTFPEPLSYYSGINSGDVYLEPDEEVHFFSVILREGQYSQFGSAYSAVGAIAQMEDGRIYTGEIISSETDSVPEEQTSERTFKLKMEIMPRPSE
;
A
#
# COMPACT_ATOMS: atom_id res chain seq x y z
N MET A 1 -8.86 5.47 17.15
CA MET A 1 -8.98 5.65 15.68
C MET A 1 -9.45 4.34 15.09
N SER A 2 -10.53 4.34 14.31
CA SER A 2 -11.08 3.14 13.68
C SER A 2 -10.23 2.76 12.48
N HIS A 3 -9.49 1.65 12.59
CA HIS A 3 -8.76 1.04 11.48
C HIS A 3 -9.76 0.23 10.64
N TYR A 4 -9.67 0.30 9.31
CA TYR A 4 -10.52 -0.49 8.41
C TYR A 4 -9.72 -1.64 7.83
N ARG A 5 -10.18 -2.89 7.99
CA ARG A 5 -9.52 -4.03 7.36
C ARG A 5 -9.69 -3.94 5.84
N VAL A 6 -8.56 -4.05 5.14
CA VAL A 6 -8.49 -4.08 3.69
C VAL A 6 -8.74 -5.51 3.25
N ARG A 7 -9.77 -5.70 2.42
CA ARG A 7 -10.12 -7.00 1.86
C ARG A 7 -9.35 -7.28 0.57
N HIS A 8 -9.20 -6.25 -0.27
CA HIS A 8 -8.43 -6.33 -1.51
C HIS A 8 -7.57 -5.08 -1.65
N LEU A 9 -6.28 -5.28 -1.90
CA LEU A 9 -5.31 -4.22 -2.20
C LEU A 9 -4.62 -4.54 -3.52
N VAL A 10 -4.54 -3.54 -4.40
CA VAL A 10 -3.76 -3.57 -5.62
C VAL A 10 -2.87 -2.34 -5.66
N LEU A 11 -1.58 -2.55 -5.92
CA LEU A 11 -0.60 -1.51 -6.22
C LEU A 11 -0.21 -1.64 -7.70
N ASP A 12 -0.39 -0.55 -8.46
CA ASP A 12 -0.12 -0.49 -9.90
C ASP A 12 1.38 -0.26 -10.16
N THR A 13 2.15 -1.30 -9.90
CA THR A 13 3.60 -1.35 -10.06
C THR A 13 4.00 -1.90 -11.43
N PHE A 14 5.22 -1.58 -11.88
CA PHE A 14 5.82 -2.15 -13.10
C PHE A 14 6.77 -3.33 -12.77
N PRO A 15 6.90 -4.37 -13.59
CA PRO A 15 6.19 -4.64 -14.84
C PRO A 15 4.76 -5.16 -14.65
N GLU A 16 4.42 -5.60 -13.44
CA GLU A 16 3.12 -6.19 -13.12
C GLU A 16 2.59 -5.60 -11.79
N PRO A 17 1.26 -5.46 -11.69
CA PRO A 17 0.63 -4.98 -10.46
C PRO A 17 0.81 -5.99 -9.33
N LEU A 18 1.05 -5.47 -8.14
CA LEU A 18 1.12 -6.27 -6.93
C LEU A 18 -0.25 -6.30 -6.25
N SER A 19 -0.71 -7.50 -5.90
CA SER A 19 -1.98 -7.67 -5.17
C SER A 19 -1.79 -8.51 -3.92
N TYR A 20 -2.79 -8.43 -3.01
CA TYR A 20 -2.86 -9.28 -1.82
C TYR A 20 -2.69 -10.77 -2.12
N TYR A 21 -3.11 -11.24 -3.30
CA TYR A 21 -3.04 -12.66 -3.67
C TYR A 21 -1.82 -13.05 -4.49
N SER A 22 -1.06 -12.07 -4.99
CA SER A 22 0.01 -12.33 -5.97
C SER A 22 1.34 -11.65 -5.65
N GLY A 23 1.45 -10.87 -4.56
CA GLY A 23 2.72 -10.22 -4.29
C GLY A 23 2.80 -9.30 -3.07
N ILE A 24 1.79 -9.19 -2.22
CA ILE A 24 1.81 -8.34 -1.02
C ILE A 24 1.20 -9.07 0.17
N ASN A 25 1.91 -9.10 1.30
CA ASN A 25 1.49 -9.65 2.60
C ASN A 25 1.04 -11.12 2.58
N SER A 26 1.20 -11.78 3.73
CA SER A 26 0.56 -13.08 4.01
C SER A 26 -0.58 -12.98 5.04
N GLY A 27 -0.81 -11.77 5.57
CA GLY A 27 -1.78 -11.50 6.63
C GLY A 27 -2.46 -10.14 6.46
N ASP A 28 -3.34 -9.83 7.41
CA ASP A 28 -4.27 -8.71 7.32
C ASP A 28 -3.58 -7.36 7.11
N VAL A 29 -4.16 -6.54 6.23
CA VAL A 29 -3.79 -5.15 6.02
C VAL A 29 -4.89 -4.26 6.58
N TYR A 30 -4.51 -3.16 7.22
CA TYR A 30 -5.45 -2.18 7.76
C TYR A 30 -5.17 -0.81 7.15
N LEU A 31 -6.24 -0.11 6.78
CA LEU A 31 -6.21 1.27 6.34
C LEU A 31 -6.50 2.20 7.52
N GLU A 32 -5.54 3.05 7.83
CA GLU A 32 -5.61 4.11 8.84
C GLU A 32 -5.99 5.43 8.15
N PRO A 33 -7.21 5.97 8.37
CA PRO A 33 -7.62 7.24 7.79
C PRO A 33 -6.98 8.44 8.47
N ASP A 34 -6.53 9.40 7.66
CA ASP A 34 -6.13 10.77 8.01
C ASP A 34 -6.75 11.73 6.97
N GLU A 35 -6.93 13.01 7.30
CA GLU A 35 -7.92 13.92 6.69
C GLU A 35 -7.96 13.92 5.14
N GLU A 36 -6.79 13.86 4.49
CA GLU A 36 -6.66 13.79 3.02
C GLU A 36 -5.79 12.61 2.57
N VAL A 37 -5.32 11.81 3.53
CA VAL A 37 -4.29 10.81 3.30
C VAL A 37 -4.58 9.57 4.12
N HIS A 38 -4.36 8.39 3.56
CA HIS A 38 -4.53 7.14 4.27
C HIS A 38 -3.22 6.39 4.36
N PHE A 39 -2.99 5.72 5.48
CA PHE A 39 -1.81 4.91 5.70
C PHE A 39 -2.17 3.43 5.72
N PHE A 40 -1.29 2.59 5.22
CA PHE A 40 -1.37 1.15 5.42
C PHE A 40 0.03 0.53 5.35
N SER A 41 0.22 -0.60 6.01
CA SER A 41 1.51 -1.31 6.00
C SER A 41 1.46 -2.56 5.14
N VAL A 42 2.50 -2.73 4.34
CA VAL A 42 2.70 -3.89 3.46
C VAL A 42 4.06 -4.55 3.70
N ILE A 43 4.15 -5.84 3.42
CA ILE A 43 5.35 -6.66 3.40
C ILE A 43 5.63 -6.94 1.92
N LEU A 44 6.76 -6.43 1.46
CA LEU A 44 7.24 -6.55 0.08
C LEU A 44 8.52 -7.38 0.03
N ARG A 45 8.66 -8.19 -1.01
CA ARG A 45 9.84 -8.99 -1.29
C ARG A 45 10.94 -8.20 -2.03
N GLU A 46 12.13 -8.77 -2.05
CA GLU A 46 13.25 -8.30 -2.86
C GLU A 46 12.82 -8.10 -4.33
N GLY A 47 13.19 -6.95 -4.90
CA GLY A 47 12.78 -6.51 -6.22
C GLY A 47 11.46 -5.72 -6.25
N GLN A 48 10.50 -6.01 -5.36
CA GLN A 48 9.20 -5.32 -5.31
C GLN A 48 9.29 -3.92 -4.69
N TYR A 49 10.22 -3.71 -3.75
CA TYR A 49 10.36 -2.41 -3.08
C TYR A 49 11.12 -1.35 -3.90
N SER A 50 11.78 -1.72 -5.00
CA SER A 50 12.62 -0.80 -5.81
C SER A 50 11.84 0.42 -6.33
N GLN A 51 10.53 0.27 -6.53
CA GLN A 51 9.63 1.33 -7.01
C GLN A 51 9.16 2.28 -5.92
N PHE A 52 9.27 1.88 -4.65
CA PHE A 52 8.91 2.72 -3.51
C PHE A 52 10.12 3.48 -2.95
N GLY A 53 11.33 2.97 -3.17
CA GLY A 53 12.58 3.62 -2.74
C GLY A 53 13.10 4.73 -3.66
N SER A 54 12.61 4.83 -4.90
CA SER A 54 13.00 5.88 -5.84
C SER A 54 11.88 6.91 -5.96
N ALA A 55 12.10 8.12 -5.41
CA ALA A 55 11.12 9.16 -5.12
C ALA A 55 10.42 9.83 -6.34
N TYR A 56 10.10 9.09 -7.41
CA TYR A 56 9.63 9.67 -8.67
C TYR A 56 8.41 8.98 -9.31
N SER A 57 7.90 7.86 -8.79
CA SER A 57 6.69 7.24 -9.34
C SER A 57 5.57 7.23 -8.31
N ALA A 58 4.55 8.05 -8.55
CA ALA A 58 3.25 7.92 -7.92
C ALA A 58 2.65 6.56 -8.31
N VAL A 59 2.82 5.55 -7.44
CA VAL A 59 2.27 4.22 -7.67
C VAL A 59 0.77 4.28 -7.41
N GLY A 60 -0.05 3.92 -8.38
CA GLY A 60 -1.51 3.86 -8.19
C GLY A 60 -1.86 2.79 -7.15
N ALA A 61 -2.83 3.09 -6.28
CA ALA A 61 -3.32 2.15 -5.27
C ALA A 61 -4.85 2.08 -5.28
N ILE A 62 -5.38 0.86 -5.20
CA ILE A 62 -6.81 0.59 -5.05
C ILE A 62 -7.00 -0.31 -3.84
N ALA A 63 -7.79 0.16 -2.87
CA ALA A 63 -8.08 -0.57 -1.65
C ALA A 63 -9.60 -0.74 -1.48
N GLN A 64 -10.07 -1.99 -1.49
CA GLN A 64 -11.43 -2.35 -1.12
C GLN A 64 -11.47 -2.77 0.35
N MET A 65 -12.29 -2.08 1.14
CA MET A 65 -12.50 -2.38 2.56
C MET A 65 -13.46 -3.54 2.75
N GLU A 66 -13.44 -4.18 3.92
CA GLU A 66 -14.41 -5.23 4.27
C GLU A 66 -15.87 -4.77 4.25
N ASP A 67 -16.12 -3.50 4.56
CA ASP A 67 -17.46 -2.89 4.53
C ASP A 67 -17.94 -2.52 3.11
N GLY A 68 -17.13 -2.80 2.10
CA GLY A 68 -17.45 -2.59 0.69
C GLY A 68 -17.05 -1.21 0.14
N ARG A 69 -16.57 -0.28 0.96
CA ARG A 69 -16.02 0.99 0.45
C ARG A 69 -14.76 0.75 -0.36
N ILE A 70 -14.56 1.57 -1.39
CA ILE A 70 -13.39 1.53 -2.28
C ILE A 70 -12.68 2.88 -2.18
N TYR A 71 -11.38 2.83 -1.93
CA TYR A 71 -10.49 3.97 -1.99
C TYR A 71 -9.52 3.79 -3.16
N THR A 72 -9.29 4.87 -3.88
CA THR A 72 -8.34 4.94 -5.00
C THR A 72 -7.42 6.14 -4.77
N GLY A 73 -6.15 5.97 -5.04
CA GLY A 73 -5.17 7.01 -4.75
C GLY A 73 -3.81 6.74 -5.35
N GLU A 74 -2.87 7.61 -5.02
CA GLU A 74 -1.46 7.47 -5.37
C GLU A 74 -0.62 7.31 -4.11
N ILE A 75 0.40 6.45 -4.16
CA ILE A 75 1.39 6.35 -3.09
C ILE A 75 2.36 7.53 -3.22
N ILE A 76 2.31 8.41 -2.23
CA ILE A 76 3.10 9.66 -2.20
C ILE A 76 4.34 9.58 -1.30
N SER A 77 4.38 8.61 -0.39
CA SER A 77 5.57 8.32 0.41
C SER A 77 5.57 6.90 0.96
N SER A 78 6.76 6.41 1.27
CA SER A 78 6.97 5.13 1.96
C SER A 78 7.99 5.28 3.08
N GLU A 79 7.72 4.69 4.24
CA GLU A 79 8.67 4.56 5.33
C GLU A 79 8.96 3.07 5.54
N THR A 80 10.24 2.70 5.65
CA THR A 80 10.63 1.31 5.94
C THR A 80 10.69 1.15 7.46
N ASP A 81 9.90 0.23 8.01
CA ASP A 81 10.09 -0.15 9.41
C ASP A 81 11.39 -0.95 9.48
N SER A 82 12.32 -0.46 10.29
CA SER A 82 13.64 -1.06 10.48
C SER A 82 13.49 -2.37 11.28
N VAL A 83 13.07 -3.44 10.63
CA VAL A 83 13.29 -4.78 11.18
C VAL A 83 14.81 -5.02 11.10
N PRO A 84 15.48 -5.43 12.18
CA PRO A 84 16.91 -5.74 12.15
C PRO A 84 17.21 -6.65 10.97
N GLU A 85 18.30 -6.38 10.23
CA GLU A 85 18.76 -7.14 9.06
C GLU A 85 19.10 -8.59 9.43
N GLU A 86 18.09 -9.41 9.68
CA GLU A 86 18.18 -10.83 9.39
C GLU A 86 17.84 -10.99 7.91
N GLN A 87 18.67 -11.79 7.22
CA GLN A 87 18.67 -12.09 5.79
C GLN A 87 17.32 -12.65 5.28
N THR A 88 16.27 -11.85 5.35
CA THR A 88 14.95 -12.17 4.84
C THR A 88 14.78 -11.35 3.57
N SER A 89 14.34 -12.01 2.51
CA SER A 89 13.99 -11.39 1.24
C SER A 89 12.72 -10.53 1.35
N GLU A 90 12.21 -10.23 2.55
CA GLU A 90 10.95 -9.55 2.83
C GLU A 90 11.19 -8.34 3.74
N ARG A 91 10.52 -7.22 3.47
CA ARG A 91 10.61 -5.96 4.23
C ARG A 91 9.24 -5.35 4.42
N THR A 92 9.00 -4.79 5.61
CA THR A 92 7.76 -4.05 5.90
C THR A 92 7.91 -2.57 5.53
N PHE A 93 6.96 -2.07 4.76
CA PHE A 93 6.83 -0.67 4.38
C PHE A 93 5.50 -0.11 4.87
N LYS A 94 5.53 1.04 5.52
CA LYS A 94 4.35 1.88 5.74
C LYS A 94 4.20 2.78 4.52
N LEU A 95 3.11 2.60 3.77
CA LEU A 95 2.79 3.39 2.58
C LEU A 95 1.74 4.45 2.89
N LYS A 96 1.95 5.63 2.31
CA LYS A 96 1.07 6.78 2.42
C LYS A 96 0.34 6.97 1.09
N MET A 97 -0.97 6.83 1.09
CA MET A 97 -1.85 6.96 -0.07
C MET A 97 -2.65 8.27 0.00
N GLU A 98 -2.43 9.16 -0.94
CA GLU A 98 -3.29 10.33 -1.15
C GLU A 98 -4.58 9.88 -1.83
N ILE A 99 -5.75 10.21 -1.27
CA ILE A 99 -7.03 9.85 -1.88
C ILE A 99 -7.34 10.78 -3.04
N MET A 100 -7.61 10.20 -4.20
CA MET A 100 -8.18 10.95 -5.31
C MET A 100 -9.64 11.31 -5.02
N PRO A 101 -10.04 12.59 -5.13
CA PRO A 101 -11.43 12.95 -5.02
C PRO A 101 -12.25 12.21 -6.07
N ARG A 102 -13.47 11.78 -5.71
CA ARG A 102 -14.38 11.22 -6.71
C ARG A 102 -14.55 12.24 -7.84
N PRO A 103 -14.45 11.82 -9.12
CA PRO A 103 -14.82 12.69 -10.22
C PRO A 103 -16.22 13.23 -9.97
N SER A 104 -16.39 14.55 -10.05
CA SER A 104 -17.71 15.17 -10.00
C SER A 104 -18.52 14.64 -11.18
N GLU A 105 -19.70 14.07 -10.92
CA GLU A 105 -20.66 13.69 -11.97
C GLU A 105 -21.23 14.91 -12.71
#